data_AF-A0A7Y4UIJ3-F1
#
_entry.id   AF-A0A7Y4UIJ3-F1
#
_cell.length_a   1.000
_cell.length_b   1.000
_cell.length_c   1.000
_cell.angle_alpha   90.00
_cell.angle_beta   90.00
_cell.angle_gamma   90.00
#
_symmetry.space_group_name_H-M   'P 1'
#
loop_
_entity.id
_entity.type
_entity.pdbx_description
1 polymer ?
#
loop_
_entity_poly.entity_id
_entity_poly.type
_entity_poly.pdbx_seq_one_letter_code
_entity_poly.pdbx_strand_id
1 'polypeptide(L)'
;LHNTTEPPPEPSFDTLPVSPLDMLFDEPGEPEVPPPAKPRKAPNDDEPDFDHNEVFGWDDELDDFELTESWREAVNEMEDLAGRDEAQRNDMRDFVAALPSIPPPDIYEKLAQLGYKGQDEPRRALSLMAYRHVRRLKRLHVDDEDRALLPPKQNTLLVGPTGCGKTFLVESLFKQLFQLPTLIVDVTSFTEAGYVGDDIHTILTRLVFAAEHNIYMAQCGVICLDEFDKLASSTSNARFSGEGTTKDVSGYGVQREMLKLLEGTDVLVPMDFGFSAFGNRVSLSTRDLPFIACGTFSGMDSLLKKQNKGIGFSEAQGSADTPVIEEVESFQRYGFMPELMGRFGRIVRFQPLDAATLRLILCDNILPQFVREFALEGLRLTISERAIEHLIERSQKRGTGARGLHANLVAALEQAAFEHFGRVSHAEVLVDLTPDGLQSALRKRA
;
A
#
# COMPACT_ATOMS: atom_id res chain seq x y z
N LEU A 1 -65.94 -12.08 41.93
CA LEU A 1 -66.84 -13.10 41.32
C LEU A 1 -66.54 -13.12 39.83
N HIS A 2 -66.19 -14.31 39.31
CA HIS A 2 -66.08 -14.74 37.91
C HIS A 2 -66.99 -13.97 36.91
N ASN A 3 -66.74 -13.83 35.60
CA ASN A 3 -65.92 -14.58 34.66
C ASN A 3 -65.86 -13.84 33.29
N THR A 4 -64.87 -14.20 32.46
CA THR A 4 -64.91 -14.39 30.98
C THR A 4 -65.44 -13.29 30.05
N THR A 5 -64.57 -12.86 29.12
CA THR A 5 -64.75 -13.08 27.66
C THR A 5 -63.40 -12.97 26.94
N GLU A 6 -63.13 -13.95 26.07
CA GLU A 6 -61.92 -14.20 25.30
C GLU A 6 -61.60 -13.12 24.25
N PRO A 7 -60.31 -12.92 23.90
CA PRO A 7 -59.92 -12.22 22.67
C PRO A 7 -59.93 -13.16 21.43
N PRO A 8 -60.08 -12.60 20.21
CA PRO A 8 -60.23 -13.31 18.93
C PRO A 8 -58.93 -14.00 18.43
N PRO A 9 -59.01 -14.89 17.42
CA PRO A 9 -58.03 -15.95 17.18
C PRO A 9 -56.73 -15.47 16.53
N GLU A 10 -55.64 -16.17 16.85
CA GLU A 10 -54.33 -16.02 16.23
C GLU A 10 -54.37 -16.39 14.73
N PRO A 11 -53.83 -15.56 13.82
CA PRO A 11 -53.58 -15.98 12.46
C PRO A 11 -52.31 -16.84 12.38
N SER A 12 -52.48 -17.95 11.67
CA SER A 12 -51.50 -18.95 11.26
C SER A 12 -50.16 -18.38 10.81
N PHE A 13 -49.07 -18.95 11.36
CA PHE A 13 -47.74 -18.90 10.76
C PHE A 13 -47.75 -19.66 9.44
N ASP A 14 -47.76 -18.91 8.34
CA ASP A 14 -47.10 -19.29 7.10
C ASP A 14 -46.96 -18.04 6.25
N THR A 15 -45.83 -17.93 5.57
CA THR A 15 -45.38 -16.83 4.68
C THR A 15 -44.52 -15.73 5.32
N LEU A 16 -43.23 -16.03 5.49
CA LEU A 16 -42.17 -15.01 5.40
C LEU A 16 -41.81 -14.83 3.91
N PRO A 17 -41.60 -13.60 3.42
CA PRO A 17 -41.13 -13.37 2.06
C PRO A 17 -39.64 -13.74 1.97
N VAL A 18 -39.34 -14.58 0.97
CA VAL A 18 -38.00 -15.08 0.65
C VAL A 18 -37.08 -13.92 0.24
N SER A 19 -35.84 -13.98 0.72
CA SER A 19 -34.72 -13.09 0.41
C SER A 19 -34.42 -13.06 -1.11
N PRO A 20 -33.96 -11.94 -1.70
CA PRO A 20 -33.69 -11.83 -3.15
C PRO A 20 -32.51 -12.66 -3.69
N LEU A 21 -32.05 -13.69 -2.97
CA LEU A 21 -30.83 -14.45 -3.25
C LEU A 21 -31.07 -15.83 -3.90
N ASP A 22 -32.32 -16.21 -4.16
CA ASP A 22 -32.68 -17.51 -4.76
C ASP A 22 -33.10 -17.44 -6.26
N MET A 23 -32.81 -16.33 -6.98
CA MET A 23 -33.13 -16.19 -8.42
C MET A 23 -31.92 -16.33 -9.37
N LEU A 24 -30.85 -17.02 -8.96
CA LEU A 24 -29.62 -17.16 -9.77
C LEU A 24 -29.08 -18.59 -9.80
N PHE A 25 -29.95 -19.58 -10.04
CA PHE A 25 -29.53 -20.89 -10.53
C PHE A 25 -30.61 -21.42 -11.47
N ASP A 26 -30.51 -21.02 -12.75
CA ASP A 26 -31.18 -21.69 -13.85
C ASP A 26 -30.10 -22.52 -14.56
N GLU A 27 -30.30 -23.83 -14.68
CA GLU A 27 -29.37 -24.74 -15.33
C GLU A 27 -29.26 -24.38 -16.83
N PRO A 28 -28.06 -24.23 -17.41
CA PRO A 28 -27.95 -24.02 -18.84
C PRO A 28 -28.18 -25.35 -19.56
N GLY A 29 -29.24 -25.40 -20.38
CA GLY A 29 -29.47 -26.48 -21.34
C GLY A 29 -28.27 -26.65 -22.29
N GLU A 30 -27.97 -27.91 -22.60
CA GLU A 30 -26.88 -28.32 -23.49
C GLU A 30 -26.99 -27.65 -24.87
N PRO A 31 -25.89 -27.12 -25.46
CA PRO A 31 -25.90 -26.68 -26.85
C PRO A 31 -25.85 -27.88 -27.79
N GLU A 32 -26.84 -28.00 -28.68
CA GLU A 32 -26.83 -28.97 -29.79
C GLU A 32 -25.58 -28.80 -30.68
N VAL A 33 -24.78 -29.87 -30.78
CA VAL A 33 -23.64 -29.98 -31.69
C VAL A 33 -24.15 -30.45 -33.07
N PRO A 34 -23.93 -29.72 -34.17
CA PRO A 34 -24.28 -30.21 -35.50
C PRO A 34 -23.37 -31.39 -35.90
N PRO A 35 -23.87 -32.40 -36.63
CA PRO A 35 -23.08 -33.58 -36.97
C PRO A 35 -21.92 -33.23 -37.92
N PRO A 36 -20.78 -33.94 -37.84
CA PRO A 36 -19.63 -33.68 -38.70
C PRO A 36 -19.96 -33.94 -40.17
N ALA A 37 -19.54 -33.00 -41.01
CA ALA A 37 -19.68 -33.08 -42.47
C ALA A 37 -18.97 -34.32 -43.02
N LYS A 38 -19.66 -35.07 -43.89
CA LYS A 38 -19.11 -36.21 -44.62
C LYS A 38 -17.88 -35.78 -45.43
N PRO A 39 -16.77 -36.55 -45.43
CA PRO A 39 -15.63 -36.23 -46.30
C PRO A 39 -16.07 -36.34 -47.77
N ARG A 40 -15.78 -35.27 -48.53
CA ARG A 40 -15.96 -35.23 -49.98
C ARG A 40 -15.04 -36.26 -50.64
N LYS A 41 -15.58 -37.08 -51.54
CA LYS A 41 -14.81 -37.93 -52.46
C LYS A 41 -13.82 -37.07 -53.26
N ALA A 42 -12.54 -37.42 -53.19
CA ALA A 42 -11.55 -37.02 -54.19
C ALA A 42 -11.70 -37.92 -55.44
N PRO A 43 -11.46 -37.41 -56.66
CA PRO A 43 -11.57 -38.20 -57.89
C PRO A 43 -10.37 -39.13 -58.10
N ASN A 44 -10.66 -40.21 -58.82
CA ASN A 44 -9.83 -41.34 -59.24
C ASN A 44 -8.40 -41.06 -59.75
N ASP A 45 -7.56 -42.06 -59.44
CA ASP A 45 -6.57 -42.78 -60.27
C ASP A 45 -5.53 -41.98 -61.06
N ASP A 46 -4.27 -42.07 -60.64
CA ASP A 46 -3.13 -42.53 -61.46
C ASP A 46 -1.82 -42.41 -60.64
N GLU A 47 -1.35 -43.49 -60.02
CA GLU A 47 0.09 -43.68 -59.73
C GLU A 47 0.40 -45.17 -59.48
N PRO A 48 1.55 -45.68 -59.96
CA PRO A 48 1.74 -47.10 -60.27
C PRO A 48 2.21 -47.94 -59.06
N ASP A 49 1.84 -49.22 -59.10
CA ASP A 49 2.32 -50.29 -58.22
C ASP A 49 3.86 -50.28 -58.09
N PHE A 50 4.34 -50.19 -56.84
CA PHE A 50 5.69 -50.64 -56.49
C PHE A 50 5.63 -51.66 -55.34
N ASP A 51 6.25 -52.78 -55.63
CA ASP A 51 6.23 -54.06 -54.93
C ASP A 51 6.85 -54.00 -53.51
N HIS A 52 6.23 -54.72 -52.59
CA HIS A 52 6.72 -54.98 -51.25
C HIS A 52 7.90 -55.94 -51.32
N ASN A 53 9.14 -55.43 -51.34
CA ASN A 53 10.35 -56.09 -50.77
C ASN A 53 11.62 -55.25 -51.04
N GLU A 54 11.78 -54.12 -50.37
CA GLU A 54 13.13 -53.64 -50.04
C GLU A 54 13.16 -53.27 -48.56
N VAL A 55 13.87 -54.13 -47.82
CA VAL A 55 14.26 -53.97 -46.43
C VAL A 55 15.21 -52.77 -46.35
N PHE A 56 14.71 -51.63 -45.85
CA PHE A 56 15.56 -50.58 -45.30
C PHE A 56 15.34 -50.56 -43.78
N GLY A 57 16.32 -51.10 -43.06
CA GLY A 57 16.37 -51.10 -41.61
C GLY A 57 16.39 -49.67 -41.10
N TRP A 58 15.39 -49.31 -40.30
CA TRP A 58 15.44 -48.17 -39.39
C TRP A 58 15.81 -48.71 -38.01
N ASP A 59 17.00 -49.29 -37.91
CA ASP A 59 17.65 -49.55 -36.63
C ASP A 59 19.00 -48.80 -36.69
N ASP A 60 19.21 -47.96 -35.68
CA ASP A 60 20.47 -47.29 -35.33
C ASP A 60 21.05 -46.25 -36.32
N GLU A 61 20.46 -45.05 -36.39
CA GLU A 61 21.17 -43.84 -36.86
C GLU A 61 20.51 -42.53 -36.38
N LEU A 62 20.28 -42.42 -35.06
CA LEU A 62 20.01 -41.14 -34.37
C LEU A 62 20.98 -40.95 -33.18
N ASP A 63 22.21 -41.41 -33.32
CA ASP A 63 23.33 -41.03 -32.45
C ASP A 63 24.26 -40.08 -33.21
N ASP A 64 24.73 -39.04 -32.49
CA ASP A 64 25.63 -37.97 -32.92
C ASP A 64 25.05 -36.86 -33.83
N PHE A 65 24.05 -36.14 -33.30
CA PHE A 65 24.06 -34.69 -33.48
C PHE A 65 25.05 -34.12 -32.45
N GLU A 66 26.28 -33.82 -32.86
CA GLU A 66 27.25 -33.10 -32.02
C GLU A 66 26.61 -31.78 -31.55
N LEU A 67 26.05 -31.79 -30.35
CA LEU A 67 25.66 -30.58 -29.64
C LEU A 67 26.90 -29.71 -29.56
N THR A 68 26.92 -28.63 -30.35
CA THR A 68 28.01 -27.67 -30.31
C THR A 68 28.19 -27.19 -28.87
N GLU A 69 29.42 -26.88 -28.49
CA GLU A 69 29.76 -26.39 -27.13
C GLU A 69 28.83 -25.24 -26.70
N SER A 70 28.46 -24.38 -27.65
CA SER A 70 27.49 -23.28 -27.48
C SER A 70 26.06 -23.73 -27.11
N TRP A 71 25.55 -24.85 -27.61
CA TRP A 71 24.23 -25.37 -27.23
C TRP A 71 24.26 -25.98 -25.83
N ARG A 72 25.34 -26.67 -25.46
CA ARG A 72 25.52 -27.20 -24.10
C ARG A 72 25.64 -26.08 -23.06
N GLU A 73 26.37 -25.01 -23.39
CA GLU A 73 26.44 -23.79 -22.57
C GLU A 73 25.07 -23.14 -22.40
N ALA A 74 24.30 -22.98 -23.49
CA ALA A 74 22.95 -22.41 -23.42
C ALA A 74 21.98 -23.25 -22.59
N VAL A 75 22.02 -24.59 -22.72
CA VAL A 75 21.19 -25.51 -21.92
C VAL A 75 21.57 -25.43 -20.44
N ASN A 76 22.87 -25.44 -20.11
CA ASN A 76 23.34 -25.30 -18.74
C ASN A 76 22.92 -23.95 -18.13
N GLU A 77 23.00 -22.85 -18.89
CA GLU A 77 22.55 -21.53 -18.43
C GLU A 77 21.04 -21.50 -18.17
N MET A 78 20.24 -22.17 -19.01
CA MET A 78 18.79 -22.31 -18.79
C MET A 78 18.46 -23.16 -17.56
N GLU A 79 19.17 -24.26 -17.34
CA GLU A 79 19.01 -25.10 -16.15
C GLU A 79 19.40 -24.35 -14.87
N ASP A 80 20.50 -23.59 -14.89
CA ASP A 80 20.92 -22.73 -13.79
C ASP A 80 19.89 -21.64 -13.47
N LEU A 81 19.30 -21.02 -14.51
CA LEU A 81 18.24 -20.01 -14.35
C LEU A 81 16.97 -20.63 -13.78
N ALA A 82 16.57 -21.81 -14.25
CA ALA A 82 15.40 -22.53 -13.73
C ALA A 82 15.59 -22.94 -12.26
N GLY A 83 16.78 -23.43 -11.90
CA GLY A 83 17.13 -23.76 -10.51
C GLY A 83 17.09 -22.53 -9.59
N ARG A 84 17.56 -21.37 -10.07
CA ARG A 84 17.43 -20.10 -9.32
C ARG A 84 15.98 -19.65 -9.16
N ASP A 85 15.15 -19.80 -10.20
CA ASP A 85 13.73 -19.45 -10.15
C ASP A 85 12.97 -20.31 -9.12
N GLU A 86 13.22 -21.62 -9.13
CA GLU A 86 12.61 -22.55 -8.17
C GLU A 86 13.08 -22.28 -6.74
N ALA A 87 14.37 -22.00 -6.53
CA ALA A 87 14.89 -21.61 -5.23
C ALA A 87 14.22 -20.34 -4.69
N GLN A 88 14.09 -19.29 -5.53
CA GLN A 88 13.42 -18.05 -5.11
C GLN A 88 11.94 -18.27 -4.76
N ARG A 89 11.24 -19.16 -5.47
CA ARG A 89 9.85 -19.53 -5.16
C ARG A 89 9.75 -20.28 -3.84
N ASN A 90 10.66 -21.21 -3.57
CA ASN A 90 10.68 -21.96 -2.31
C ASN A 90 10.97 -21.04 -1.12
N ASP A 91 11.96 -20.14 -1.25
CA ASP A 91 12.26 -19.13 -0.23
C ASP A 91 11.02 -18.26 0.08
N MET A 92 10.32 -17.81 -0.97
CA MET A 92 9.08 -17.04 -0.83
C MET A 92 7.99 -17.86 -0.13
N ARG A 93 7.81 -19.12 -0.50
CA ARG A 93 6.80 -20.01 0.10
C ARG A 93 7.06 -20.21 1.59
N ASP A 94 8.30 -20.49 1.96
CA ASP A 94 8.71 -20.68 3.36
C ASP A 94 8.51 -19.40 4.18
N PHE A 95 8.85 -18.24 3.61
CA PHE A 95 8.59 -16.95 4.23
C PHE A 95 7.10 -16.71 4.45
N VAL A 96 6.26 -16.90 3.42
CA VAL A 96 4.81 -16.72 3.52
C VAL A 96 4.20 -17.68 4.54
N ALA A 97 4.67 -18.92 4.61
CA ALA A 97 4.26 -19.88 5.63
C ALA A 97 4.59 -19.38 7.04
N ALA A 98 5.78 -18.83 7.24
CA ALA A 98 6.27 -18.29 8.51
C ALA A 98 5.56 -16.99 8.97
N LEU A 99 4.88 -16.27 8.07
CA LEU A 99 4.16 -15.05 8.44
C LEU A 99 3.15 -15.29 9.58
N PRO A 100 3.07 -14.40 10.58
CA PRO A 100 2.18 -14.62 11.71
C PRO A 100 0.72 -14.43 11.30
N SER A 101 -0.17 -15.33 11.75
CA SER A 101 -1.62 -15.17 11.55
C SER A 101 -2.24 -14.47 12.76
N ILE A 102 -2.13 -13.15 12.80
CA ILE A 102 -2.56 -12.32 13.93
C ILE A 102 -4.00 -11.81 13.66
N PRO A 103 -4.97 -12.03 14.55
CA PRO A 103 -6.31 -11.47 14.40
C PRO A 103 -6.30 -9.93 14.32
N PRO A 104 -7.21 -9.28 13.56
CA PRO A 104 -7.25 -7.82 13.44
C PRO A 104 -7.29 -7.03 14.76
N PRO A 105 -8.04 -7.45 15.81
CA PRO A 105 -7.99 -6.79 17.12
C PRO A 105 -6.59 -6.85 17.76
N ASP A 106 -5.88 -7.97 17.62
CA ASP A 106 -4.55 -8.13 18.19
C ASP A 106 -3.50 -7.31 17.41
N ILE A 107 -3.66 -7.17 16.09
CA ILE A 107 -2.86 -6.25 15.28
C ILE A 107 -3.02 -4.81 15.79
N TYR A 108 -4.26 -4.40 16.05
CA TYR A 108 -4.58 -3.07 16.56
C TYR A 108 -3.89 -2.79 17.91
N GLU A 109 -3.88 -3.77 18.83
CA GLU A 109 -3.17 -3.66 20.11
C GLU A 109 -1.64 -3.67 19.94
N LYS A 110 -1.10 -4.53 19.07
CA LYS A 110 0.35 -4.56 18.79
C LYS A 110 0.86 -3.24 18.20
N LEU A 111 0.08 -2.58 17.36
CA LEU A 111 0.41 -1.23 16.88
C LEU A 111 0.52 -0.22 18.03
N ALA A 112 -0.34 -0.33 19.05
CA ALA A 112 -0.25 0.50 20.25
C ALA A 112 1.06 0.27 21.03
N GLN A 113 1.49 -1.00 21.11
CA GLN A 113 2.75 -1.40 21.74
C GLN A 113 3.97 -0.93 20.97
N LEU A 114 3.88 -0.86 19.64
CA LEU A 114 4.90 -0.26 18.76
C LEU A 114 4.91 1.29 18.83
N GLY A 115 4.15 1.89 19.73
CA GLY A 115 4.12 3.34 19.94
C GLY A 115 3.11 4.08 19.08
N TYR A 116 2.26 3.41 18.30
CA TYR A 116 1.21 4.09 17.54
C TYR A 116 0.06 4.54 18.46
N LYS A 117 -0.17 5.86 18.58
CA LYS A 117 -1.19 6.44 19.49
C LYS A 117 -2.33 7.12 18.71
N GLY A 118 -3.57 6.85 19.12
CA GLY A 118 -4.78 7.44 18.54
C GLY A 118 -5.19 6.84 17.18
N GLN A 119 -6.00 7.59 16.43
CA GLN A 119 -6.50 7.23 15.09
C GLN A 119 -7.24 5.89 15.04
N ASP A 120 -8.26 5.71 15.87
CA ASP A 120 -8.92 4.41 16.04
C ASP A 120 -9.51 3.82 14.76
N GLU A 121 -10.23 4.63 13.99
CA GLU A 121 -10.83 4.17 12.73
C GLU A 121 -9.75 3.79 11.69
N PRO A 122 -8.74 4.65 11.39
CA PRO A 122 -7.62 4.25 10.53
C PRO A 122 -6.88 3.00 11.00
N ARG A 123 -6.62 2.90 12.31
CA ARG A 123 -5.92 1.75 12.89
C ARG A 123 -6.71 0.47 12.68
N ARG A 124 -8.03 0.48 12.91
CA ARG A 124 -8.91 -0.68 12.64
C ARG A 124 -8.93 -1.04 11.16
N ALA A 125 -9.08 -0.05 10.29
CA ALA A 125 -9.15 -0.26 8.84
C ALA A 125 -7.87 -0.92 8.29
N LEU A 126 -6.69 -0.39 8.67
CA LEU A 126 -5.42 -0.94 8.20
C LEU A 126 -5.08 -2.28 8.85
N SER A 127 -5.47 -2.49 10.12
CA SER A 127 -5.31 -3.80 10.75
C SER A 127 -6.07 -4.90 9.99
N LEU A 128 -7.30 -4.61 9.57
CA LEU A 128 -8.08 -5.53 8.74
C LEU A 128 -7.50 -5.70 7.34
N MET A 129 -7.02 -4.62 6.72
CA MET A 129 -6.33 -4.67 5.42
C MET A 129 -5.11 -5.59 5.48
N ALA A 130 -4.23 -5.42 6.47
CA ALA A 130 -3.03 -6.23 6.62
C ALA A 130 -3.35 -7.71 6.88
N TYR A 131 -4.33 -7.98 7.75
CA TYR A 131 -4.80 -9.35 7.95
C TYR A 131 -5.27 -10.00 6.65
N ARG A 132 -6.10 -9.28 5.86
CA ARG A 132 -6.59 -9.76 4.56
C ARG A 132 -5.46 -10.01 3.59
N HIS A 133 -4.48 -9.11 3.52
CA HIS A 133 -3.30 -9.25 2.67
C HIS A 133 -2.50 -10.51 3.01
N VAL A 134 -2.09 -10.65 4.27
CA VAL A 134 -1.33 -11.82 4.74
C VAL A 134 -2.11 -13.12 4.55
N ARG A 135 -3.42 -13.13 4.84
CA ARG A 135 -4.25 -14.33 4.64
C ARG A 135 -4.39 -14.67 3.15
N ARG A 136 -4.51 -13.67 2.27
CA ARG A 136 -4.53 -13.87 0.83
C ARG A 136 -3.23 -14.49 0.33
N LEU A 137 -2.07 -13.99 0.77
CA LEU A 137 -0.76 -14.56 0.42
C LEU A 137 -0.64 -16.03 0.85
N LYS A 138 -1.06 -16.35 2.08
CA LYS A 138 -1.08 -17.74 2.57
C LYS A 138 -1.97 -18.63 1.72
N ARG A 139 -3.17 -18.17 1.36
CA ARG A 139 -4.07 -18.93 0.50
C ARG A 139 -3.47 -19.20 -0.87
N LEU A 140 -2.80 -18.22 -1.46
CA LEU A 140 -2.19 -18.34 -2.79
C LEU A 140 -0.95 -19.24 -2.83
N HIS A 141 -0.10 -19.19 -1.81
CA HIS A 141 1.25 -19.78 -1.86
C HIS A 141 1.46 -20.96 -0.91
N VAL A 142 0.59 -21.13 0.09
CA VAL A 142 0.69 -22.21 1.09
C VAL A 142 -0.47 -23.18 0.93
N ASP A 143 -1.69 -22.65 0.86
CA ASP A 143 -2.91 -23.46 0.70
C ASP A 143 -3.20 -23.81 -0.78
N ASP A 144 -2.42 -23.25 -1.71
CA ASP A 144 -2.53 -23.45 -3.17
C ASP A 144 -3.95 -23.19 -3.73
N GLU A 145 -4.69 -22.24 -3.13
CA GLU A 145 -6.02 -21.82 -3.59
C GLU A 145 -5.93 -21.05 -4.92
N ASP A 146 -6.90 -21.29 -5.81
CA ASP A 146 -7.00 -20.54 -7.07
C ASP A 146 -7.27 -19.06 -6.82
N ARG A 147 -6.40 -18.21 -7.39
CA ARG A 147 -6.51 -16.75 -7.39
C ARG A 147 -7.90 -16.26 -7.82
N ALA A 148 -8.54 -16.93 -8.79
CA ALA A 148 -9.85 -16.54 -9.30
C ALA A 148 -10.97 -16.64 -8.26
N LEU A 149 -10.78 -17.46 -7.22
CA LEU A 149 -11.73 -17.65 -6.11
C LEU A 149 -11.50 -16.65 -4.96
N LEU A 150 -10.43 -15.85 -5.02
CA LEU A 150 -10.05 -14.93 -3.96
C LEU A 150 -10.43 -13.49 -4.29
N PRO A 151 -10.93 -12.71 -3.30
CA PRO A 151 -11.17 -11.28 -3.50
C PRO A 151 -9.88 -10.58 -3.95
N PRO A 152 -9.94 -9.67 -4.95
CA PRO A 152 -8.76 -9.02 -5.51
C PRO A 152 -8.01 -8.20 -4.46
N LYS A 153 -6.74 -7.86 -4.74
CA LYS A 153 -5.98 -6.94 -3.90
C LYS A 153 -6.74 -5.61 -3.75
N GLN A 154 -6.57 -4.96 -2.60
CA GLN A 154 -7.20 -3.68 -2.30
C GLN A 154 -6.12 -2.59 -2.21
N ASN A 155 -6.10 -1.67 -3.17
CA ASN A 155 -5.30 -0.45 -3.03
C ASN A 155 -6.06 0.53 -2.13
N THR A 156 -5.35 1.21 -1.24
CA THR A 156 -5.94 2.07 -0.21
C THR A 156 -5.38 3.48 -0.29
N LEU A 157 -6.23 4.49 -0.17
CA LEU A 157 -5.82 5.90 -0.08
C LEU A 157 -6.01 6.42 1.34
N LEU A 158 -4.93 6.90 1.94
CA LEU A 158 -4.88 7.52 3.27
C LEU A 158 -4.92 9.03 3.12
N VAL A 159 -5.98 9.64 3.61
CA VAL A 159 -6.23 11.09 3.54
C VAL A 159 -6.16 11.68 4.94
N GLY A 160 -5.40 12.75 5.14
CA GLY A 160 -5.46 13.52 6.39
C GLY A 160 -4.25 14.40 6.62
N PRO A 161 -4.24 15.20 7.69
CA PRO A 161 -3.27 16.29 7.86
C PRO A 161 -1.82 15.81 8.01
N THR A 162 -0.87 16.74 7.89
CA THR A 162 0.55 16.45 8.12
C THR A 162 0.78 16.02 9.57
N GLY A 163 1.63 15.01 9.76
CA GLY A 163 2.05 14.59 11.10
C GLY A 163 0.99 13.85 11.92
N CYS A 164 -0.09 13.34 11.31
CA CYS A 164 -1.09 12.49 11.98
C CYS A 164 -0.74 10.99 12.03
N GLY A 165 0.36 10.57 11.39
CA GLY A 165 0.84 9.19 11.45
C GLY A 165 0.46 8.27 10.29
N LYS A 166 0.09 8.78 9.10
CA LYS A 166 -0.20 7.96 7.90
C LYS A 166 0.94 7.00 7.56
N THR A 167 2.11 7.55 7.23
CA THR A 167 3.30 6.79 6.83
C THR A 167 3.83 5.91 7.98
N PHE A 168 3.78 6.43 9.22
CA PHE A 168 4.21 5.69 10.41
C PHE A 168 3.31 4.46 10.69
N LEU A 169 2.00 4.53 10.40
CA LEU A 169 1.09 3.39 10.52
C LEU A 169 1.46 2.28 9.54
N VAL A 170 1.71 2.63 8.28
CA VAL A 170 2.14 1.69 7.23
C VAL A 170 3.46 1.03 7.63
N GLU A 171 4.45 1.82 8.04
CA GLU A 171 5.75 1.30 8.45
C GLU A 171 5.65 0.36 9.66
N SER A 172 4.95 0.77 10.71
CA SER A 172 4.75 -0.06 11.91
C SER A 172 4.05 -1.37 11.59
N LEU A 173 3.08 -1.33 10.68
CA LEU A 173 2.27 -2.48 10.32
C LEU A 173 3.01 -3.48 9.41
N PHE A 174 3.47 -3.02 8.25
CA PHE A 174 3.99 -3.94 7.23
C PHE A 174 5.47 -4.23 7.41
N LYS A 175 6.27 -3.22 7.79
CA LYS A 175 7.73 -3.37 7.95
C LYS A 175 8.12 -3.90 9.33
N GLN A 176 7.51 -3.42 10.41
CA GLN A 176 7.89 -3.83 11.77
C GLN A 176 7.12 -5.06 12.25
N LEU A 177 5.78 -5.06 12.13
CA LEU A 177 4.96 -6.15 12.67
C LEU A 177 4.96 -7.40 11.77
N PHE A 178 4.70 -7.24 10.47
CA PHE A 178 4.65 -8.36 9.54
C PHE A 178 5.96 -8.64 8.80
N GLN A 179 6.89 -7.70 8.81
CA GLN A 179 8.20 -7.80 8.14
C GLN A 179 8.08 -8.17 6.65
N LEU A 180 7.03 -7.69 5.98
CA LEU A 180 6.90 -7.82 4.53
C LEU A 180 7.86 -6.86 3.82
N PRO A 181 8.37 -7.22 2.63
CA PRO A 181 9.08 -6.28 1.77
C PRO A 181 8.23 -5.03 1.55
N THR A 182 8.64 -3.90 2.12
CA THR A 182 7.84 -2.68 2.15
C THR A 182 8.66 -1.53 1.59
N LEU A 183 8.17 -0.94 0.50
CA LEU A 183 8.75 0.26 -0.09
C LEU A 183 7.91 1.47 0.29
N ILE A 184 8.53 2.50 0.86
CA ILE A 184 7.90 3.81 1.08
C ILE A 184 8.64 4.81 0.19
N VAL A 185 7.92 5.47 -0.71
CA VAL A 185 8.52 6.41 -1.67
C VAL A 185 7.69 7.68 -1.77
N ASP A 186 8.37 8.82 -1.80
CA ASP A 186 7.77 10.12 -2.10
C ASP A 186 7.53 10.21 -3.60
N VAL A 187 6.28 10.43 -4.02
CA VAL A 187 5.96 10.46 -5.45
C VAL A 187 6.40 11.73 -6.17
N THR A 188 6.79 12.78 -5.43
CA THR A 188 7.28 14.03 -6.02
C THR A 188 8.62 13.88 -6.75
N SER A 189 9.36 12.79 -6.49
CA SER A 189 10.61 12.49 -7.18
C SER A 189 10.42 11.95 -8.60
N PHE A 190 9.20 11.51 -8.97
CA PHE A 190 8.92 10.94 -10.27
C PHE A 190 8.56 11.99 -11.31
N THR A 191 9.03 11.78 -12.54
CA THR A 191 8.71 12.63 -13.69
C THR A 191 8.29 11.77 -14.88
N GLU A 192 7.57 12.36 -15.84
CA GLU A 192 7.25 11.66 -17.09
C GLU A 192 8.53 11.23 -17.83
N ALA A 193 8.50 10.08 -18.48
CA ALA A 193 9.62 9.58 -19.27
C ALA A 193 10.21 10.66 -20.21
N GLY A 194 11.50 10.96 -20.03
CA GLY A 194 12.23 11.98 -20.80
C GLY A 194 12.41 13.34 -20.13
N TYR A 195 12.12 13.46 -18.82
CA TYR A 195 12.44 14.63 -17.98
C TYR A 195 13.55 14.32 -16.95
N VAL A 196 14.01 15.34 -16.22
CA VAL A 196 14.96 15.20 -15.11
C VAL A 196 14.20 14.73 -13.86
N GLY A 197 14.30 13.44 -13.53
CA GLY A 197 13.66 12.81 -12.37
C GLY A 197 13.68 11.29 -12.47
N ASP A 198 13.13 10.60 -11.46
CA ASP A 198 13.04 9.14 -11.47
C ASP A 198 11.90 8.66 -12.38
N ASP A 199 12.09 7.53 -13.06
CA ASP A 199 11.02 6.82 -13.77
C ASP A 199 10.13 6.08 -12.74
N ILE A 200 8.81 6.11 -12.92
CA ILE A 200 7.85 5.42 -12.06
C ILE A 200 8.10 3.91 -11.99
N HIS A 201 8.65 3.30 -13.05
CA HIS A 201 8.99 1.88 -13.07
C HIS A 201 10.09 1.51 -12.06
N THR A 202 10.91 2.48 -11.63
CA THR A 202 11.95 2.27 -10.60
C THR A 202 11.37 1.93 -9.23
N ILE A 203 10.08 2.18 -8.98
CA ILE A 203 9.38 1.73 -7.78
C ILE A 203 9.52 0.21 -7.63
N LEU A 204 9.27 -0.54 -8.71
CA LEU A 204 9.35 -1.99 -8.66
C LEU A 204 10.79 -2.47 -8.49
N THR A 205 11.76 -1.81 -9.15
CA THR A 205 13.19 -2.09 -8.95
C THR A 205 13.56 -1.90 -7.47
N ARG A 206 13.20 -0.77 -6.86
CA ARG A 206 13.48 -0.49 -5.44
C ARG A 206 12.82 -1.51 -4.50
N LEU A 207 11.63 -1.99 -4.83
CA LEU A 207 10.96 -3.04 -4.05
C LEU A 207 11.70 -4.38 -4.15
N VAL A 208 12.18 -4.75 -5.35
CA VAL A 208 13.00 -5.96 -5.55
C VAL A 208 14.30 -5.87 -4.73
N PHE A 209 14.94 -4.70 -4.67
CA PHE A 209 16.08 -4.48 -3.76
C PHE A 209 15.69 -4.63 -2.29
N ALA A 210 14.52 -4.12 -1.87
CA ALA A 210 14.00 -4.31 -0.51
C ALA A 210 13.62 -5.77 -0.19
N ALA A 211 13.47 -6.60 -1.22
CA ALA A 211 13.23 -8.04 -1.14
C ALA A 211 14.50 -8.87 -1.41
N GLU A 212 15.69 -8.27 -1.23
CA GLU A 212 16.99 -8.95 -1.40
C GLU A 212 17.15 -9.62 -2.77
N HIS A 213 16.66 -8.97 -3.82
CA HIS A 213 16.65 -9.45 -5.21
C HIS A 213 15.78 -10.68 -5.50
N ASN A 214 14.95 -11.12 -4.55
CA ASN A 214 13.96 -12.17 -4.80
C ASN A 214 12.67 -11.57 -5.39
N ILE A 215 12.36 -11.95 -6.63
CA ILE A 215 11.22 -11.39 -7.38
C ILE A 215 9.89 -11.84 -6.78
N TYR A 216 9.79 -13.09 -6.35
CA TYR A 216 8.57 -13.65 -5.75
C TYR A 216 8.29 -13.04 -4.37
N MET A 217 9.34 -12.80 -3.58
CA MET A 217 9.24 -12.07 -2.32
C MET A 217 8.73 -10.64 -2.53
N ALA A 218 9.26 -9.93 -3.54
CA ALA A 218 8.81 -8.59 -3.87
C ALA A 218 7.30 -8.53 -4.18
N GLN A 219 6.76 -9.55 -4.86
CA GLN A 219 5.32 -9.64 -5.18
C GLN A 219 4.42 -9.79 -3.94
N CYS A 220 4.96 -10.33 -2.84
CA CYS A 220 4.27 -10.45 -1.56
C CYS A 220 4.32 -9.16 -0.71
N GLY A 221 5.05 -8.16 -1.16
CA GLY A 221 5.33 -6.92 -0.43
C GLY A 221 4.17 -5.93 -0.35
N VAL A 222 4.49 -4.69 -0.01
CA VAL A 222 3.58 -3.54 0.02
C VAL A 222 4.30 -2.30 -0.50
N ILE A 223 3.64 -1.48 -1.31
CA ILE A 223 4.15 -0.18 -1.76
C ILE A 223 3.34 0.94 -1.11
N CYS A 224 4.03 1.88 -0.47
CA CYS A 224 3.47 3.11 0.05
C CYS A 224 3.95 4.31 -0.77
N LEU A 225 3.00 5.06 -1.32
CA LEU A 225 3.22 6.26 -2.12
C LEU A 225 2.92 7.48 -1.25
N ASP A 226 3.94 8.11 -0.66
CA ASP A 226 3.78 9.31 0.15
C ASP A 226 3.73 10.58 -0.72
N GLU A 227 3.18 11.66 -0.17
CA GLU A 227 2.91 12.92 -0.88
C GLU A 227 2.06 12.76 -2.15
N PHE A 228 1.15 11.77 -2.15
CA PHE A 228 0.32 11.44 -3.30
C PHE A 228 -0.48 12.62 -3.81
N ASP A 229 -0.96 13.49 -2.91
CA ASP A 229 -1.71 14.70 -3.24
C ASP A 229 -0.92 15.71 -4.11
N LYS A 230 0.41 15.58 -4.20
CA LYS A 230 1.25 16.44 -5.04
C LYS A 230 1.28 16.06 -6.51
N LEU A 231 0.81 14.86 -6.87
CA LEU A 231 0.63 14.46 -8.28
C LEU A 231 -0.53 15.18 -8.94
N ALA A 232 -1.49 15.70 -8.16
CA ALA A 232 -2.56 16.50 -8.71
C ALA A 232 -1.99 17.80 -9.27
N SER A 233 -2.28 18.05 -10.56
CA SER A 233 -2.00 19.33 -11.18
C SER A 233 -2.74 20.42 -10.42
N SER A 234 -2.03 21.50 -10.05
CA SER A 234 -2.69 22.74 -9.67
C SER A 234 -3.55 23.19 -10.84
N THR A 235 -4.87 23.01 -10.72
CA THR A 235 -5.85 23.64 -11.61
C THR A 235 -5.87 25.12 -11.25
N SER A 236 -4.84 25.86 -11.66
CA SER A 236 -5.05 27.27 -11.97
C SER A 236 -5.84 27.28 -13.28
N ASN A 237 -6.87 28.12 -13.36
CA ASN A 237 -7.85 28.21 -14.46
C ASN A 237 -7.27 28.61 -15.84
N ALA A 238 -6.02 28.25 -16.17
CA ALA A 238 -5.33 28.61 -17.40
C ALA A 238 -5.44 27.57 -18.52
N ARG A 239 -6.35 26.58 -18.43
CA ARG A 239 -6.56 25.57 -19.48
C ARG A 239 -7.78 25.82 -20.39
N PHE A 240 -8.34 27.03 -20.39
CA PHE A 240 -9.42 27.41 -21.32
C PHE A 240 -9.08 28.61 -22.22
N SER A 241 -7.80 28.82 -22.50
CA SER A 241 -7.35 29.68 -23.60
C SER A 241 -6.46 28.84 -24.49
N GLY A 242 -6.98 28.49 -25.67
CA GLY A 242 -6.30 27.63 -26.63
C GLY A 242 -4.93 28.14 -27.00
N GLU A 243 -3.89 27.47 -26.49
CA GLU A 243 -2.57 27.44 -27.08
C GLU A 243 -2.12 25.98 -27.09
N GLY A 244 -2.07 25.41 -28.30
CA GLY A 244 -1.57 24.06 -28.52
C GLY A 244 -0.08 23.95 -28.20
N THR A 245 0.33 22.74 -27.85
CA THR A 245 1.73 22.24 -27.84
C THR A 245 2.65 22.58 -26.66
N THR A 246 2.14 22.77 -25.45
CA THR A 246 2.99 22.62 -24.25
C THR A 246 2.83 21.20 -23.68
N LYS A 247 3.88 20.39 -23.86
CA LYS A 247 4.02 19.03 -23.32
C LYS A 247 3.86 19.07 -21.79
N ASP A 248 3.04 18.18 -21.24
CA ASP A 248 2.40 18.29 -19.92
C ASP A 248 3.39 18.27 -18.73
N VAL A 249 3.72 19.45 -18.16
CA VAL A 249 4.49 19.59 -16.90
C VAL A 249 3.59 19.43 -15.66
N SER A 250 2.46 18.75 -15.80
CA SER A 250 1.29 18.87 -14.91
C SER A 250 1.07 17.66 -13.98
N GLY A 251 2.03 16.72 -13.90
CA GLY A 251 1.90 15.49 -13.11
C GLY A 251 0.97 14.43 -13.70
N TYR A 252 0.14 14.78 -14.70
CA TYR A 252 -0.76 13.86 -15.40
C TYR A 252 -0.03 12.71 -16.12
N GLY A 253 1.17 12.96 -16.65
CA GLY A 253 2.01 11.91 -17.25
C GLY A 253 2.32 10.80 -16.25
N VAL A 254 2.78 11.17 -15.07
CA VAL A 254 3.06 10.25 -13.95
C VAL A 254 1.79 9.51 -13.51
N GLN A 255 0.67 10.24 -13.36
CA GLN A 255 -0.63 9.63 -13.02
C GLN A 255 -1.04 8.53 -14.01
N ARG A 256 -0.87 8.78 -15.31
CA ARG A 256 -1.22 7.82 -16.37
C ARG A 256 -0.32 6.60 -16.37
N GLU A 257 0.99 6.78 -16.18
CA GLU A 257 1.92 5.64 -16.11
C GLU A 257 1.66 4.77 -14.89
N MET A 258 1.27 5.37 -13.76
CA MET A 258 0.95 4.65 -12.53
C MET A 258 -0.27 3.72 -12.65
N LEU A 259 -1.19 3.96 -13.60
CA LEU A 259 -2.31 3.05 -13.88
C LEU A 259 -1.83 1.63 -14.17
N LYS A 260 -0.75 1.49 -14.96
CA LYS A 260 -0.19 0.18 -15.31
C LYS A 260 0.28 -0.60 -14.08
N LEU A 261 0.88 0.10 -13.12
CA LEU A 261 1.35 -0.51 -11.87
C LEU A 261 0.17 -0.96 -10.99
N LEU A 262 -0.90 -0.17 -10.96
CA LEU A 262 -2.09 -0.42 -10.13
C LEU A 262 -3.03 -1.49 -10.71
N GLU A 263 -2.96 -1.77 -12.01
CA GLU A 263 -3.84 -2.69 -12.75
C GLU A 263 -3.72 -4.16 -12.36
N GLY A 264 -2.62 -4.57 -11.73
CA GLY A 264 -2.36 -5.99 -11.49
C GLY A 264 -1.92 -6.69 -12.78
N THR A 265 -0.90 -6.15 -13.43
CA THR A 265 -0.33 -6.71 -14.66
C THR A 265 1.11 -7.18 -14.42
N ASP A 266 1.63 -7.93 -15.36
CA ASP A 266 3.03 -8.34 -15.36
C ASP A 266 3.84 -7.21 -16.03
N VAL A 267 4.76 -6.62 -15.27
CA VAL A 267 5.55 -5.47 -15.66
C VAL A 267 7.00 -5.89 -15.81
N LEU A 268 7.64 -5.46 -16.90
CA LEU A 268 9.05 -5.72 -17.15
C LEU A 268 9.91 -4.69 -16.40
N VAL A 269 10.62 -5.15 -15.37
CA VAL A 269 11.36 -4.32 -14.42
C VAL A 269 12.86 -4.40 -14.70
N PRO A 270 13.58 -3.28 -14.85
CA PRO A 270 15.03 -3.28 -14.94
C PRO A 270 15.66 -3.63 -13.58
N MET A 271 16.66 -4.51 -13.59
CA MET A 271 17.38 -4.91 -12.37
C MET A 271 18.53 -3.95 -12.00
N ASP A 272 18.92 -3.10 -12.94
CA ASP A 272 19.90 -2.04 -12.72
C ASP A 272 19.18 -0.70 -12.48
N PHE A 273 19.73 0.12 -11.58
CA PHE A 273 19.33 1.52 -11.46
C PHE A 273 19.79 2.38 -12.65
N GLY A 274 20.70 1.85 -13.46
CA GLY A 274 21.15 2.48 -14.70
C GLY A 274 20.11 2.26 -15.80
N PHE A 275 19.63 3.35 -16.39
CA PHE A 275 18.64 3.41 -17.48
C PHE A 275 19.13 2.83 -18.82
N SER A 276 20.00 1.82 -18.81
CA SER A 276 20.49 1.20 -20.03
C SER A 276 19.35 0.43 -20.70
N ALA A 277 19.12 0.69 -21.99
CA ALA A 277 18.13 -0.03 -22.78
C ALA A 277 18.46 -1.54 -22.91
N PHE A 278 19.70 -1.92 -22.60
CA PHE A 278 20.26 -3.27 -22.70
C PHE A 278 20.43 -3.97 -21.34
N GLY A 279 20.01 -3.36 -20.24
CA GLY A 279 20.11 -3.94 -18.90
C GLY A 279 19.20 -5.16 -18.73
N ASN A 280 19.56 -6.06 -17.81
CA ASN A 280 18.76 -7.24 -17.52
C ASN A 280 17.38 -6.82 -16.99
N ARG A 281 16.31 -7.46 -17.50
CA ARG A 281 14.94 -7.17 -17.12
C ARG A 281 14.22 -8.43 -16.69
N VAL A 282 13.46 -8.31 -15.61
CA VAL A 282 12.69 -9.40 -15.03
C VAL A 282 11.20 -9.07 -15.08
N SER A 283 10.37 -10.07 -15.29
CA SER A 283 8.92 -9.91 -15.21
C SER A 283 8.47 -9.96 -13.75
N LEU A 284 7.75 -8.93 -13.29
CA LEU A 284 7.18 -8.86 -11.95
C LEU A 284 5.68 -8.62 -12.01
N SER A 285 4.90 -9.47 -11.32
CA SER A 285 3.45 -9.33 -11.25
C SER A 285 3.01 -8.37 -10.15
N THR A 286 2.15 -7.39 -10.45
CA THR A 286 1.60 -6.48 -9.43
C THR A 286 0.25 -6.93 -8.87
N ARG A 287 -0.23 -8.13 -9.23
CA ARG A 287 -1.58 -8.64 -8.89
C ARG A 287 -1.83 -8.82 -7.40
N ASP A 288 -0.80 -9.15 -6.62
CA ASP A 288 -0.87 -9.30 -5.15
C ASP A 288 -0.15 -8.20 -4.40
N LEU A 289 0.32 -7.17 -5.11
CA LEU A 289 1.07 -6.07 -4.51
C LEU A 289 0.11 -4.89 -4.20
N PRO A 290 -0.32 -4.70 -2.94
CA PRO A 290 -1.17 -3.58 -2.56
C PRO A 290 -0.39 -2.27 -2.60
N PHE A 291 -1.04 -1.24 -3.12
CA PHE A 291 -0.55 0.13 -3.10
C PHE A 291 -1.32 0.94 -2.05
N ILE A 292 -0.58 1.63 -1.18
CA ILE A 292 -1.11 2.52 -0.15
C ILE A 292 -0.66 3.94 -0.49
N ALA A 293 -1.56 4.75 -1.02
CA ALA A 293 -1.26 6.16 -1.28
C ALA A 293 -1.53 7.00 -0.02
N CYS A 294 -0.65 7.94 0.30
CA CYS A 294 -0.78 8.85 1.43
C CYS A 294 -0.74 10.29 0.94
N GLY A 295 -1.69 11.12 1.38
CA GLY A 295 -1.68 12.54 1.02
C GLY A 295 -2.34 13.43 2.06
N THR A 296 -2.00 14.71 2.02
CA THR A 296 -2.64 15.71 2.90
C THR A 296 -3.99 16.16 2.38
N PHE A 297 -4.11 16.27 1.05
CA PHE A 297 -5.29 16.79 0.34
C PHE A 297 -5.79 18.11 0.91
N SER A 298 -4.84 18.99 1.23
CA SER A 298 -5.10 20.31 1.79
C SER A 298 -6.04 21.11 0.87
N GLY A 299 -7.17 21.57 1.40
CA GLY A 299 -8.15 22.33 0.62
C GLY A 299 -9.25 21.49 -0.05
N MET A 300 -9.18 20.16 0.00
CA MET A 300 -10.27 19.28 -0.47
C MET A 300 -11.58 19.53 0.30
N ASP A 301 -11.51 19.82 1.61
CA ASP A 301 -12.68 20.21 2.42
C ASP A 301 -13.41 21.45 1.89
N SER A 302 -12.69 22.37 1.25
CA SER A 302 -13.27 23.57 0.65
C SER A 302 -14.00 23.26 -0.66
N LEU A 303 -13.56 22.22 -1.38
CA LEU A 303 -14.22 21.71 -2.58
C LEU A 303 -15.51 20.98 -2.20
N LEU A 304 -15.47 20.19 -1.12
CA LEU A 304 -16.65 19.50 -0.56
C LEU A 304 -17.71 20.49 -0.04
N LYS A 305 -17.30 21.53 0.70
CA LYS A 305 -18.23 22.56 1.23
C LYS A 305 -18.91 23.41 0.15
N LYS A 306 -18.32 23.53 -1.05
CA LYS A 306 -18.95 24.26 -2.17
C LYS A 306 -20.14 23.50 -2.77
N GLN A 307 -20.24 22.18 -2.61
CA GLN A 307 -21.39 21.39 -3.04
C GLN A 307 -22.60 21.57 -2.12
N ASN A 308 -22.40 21.62 -0.80
CA ASN A 308 -23.49 21.72 0.19
C ASN A 308 -24.22 23.10 0.24
N LYS A 309 -23.88 24.04 -0.65
CA LYS A 309 -24.58 25.33 -0.78
C LYS A 309 -25.69 25.33 -1.83
N GLY A 310 -25.86 24.26 -2.59
CA GLY A 310 -27.03 24.04 -3.45
C GLY A 310 -27.85 22.89 -2.87
N ILE A 311 -29.11 23.14 -2.55
CA ILE A 311 -30.10 22.20 -1.99
C ILE A 311 -30.01 22.09 -0.46
N GLY A 312 -30.80 22.94 0.21
CA GLY A 312 -31.01 22.82 1.65
C GLY A 312 -31.85 21.60 1.96
N PHE A 313 -31.26 20.59 2.59
CA PHE A 313 -31.94 19.61 3.45
C PHE A 313 -30.92 18.95 4.39
N SER A 314 -31.23 19.00 5.69
CA SER A 314 -30.70 18.24 6.82
C SER A 314 -29.20 18.34 7.17
N GLU A 315 -28.93 19.00 8.31
CA GLU A 315 -27.82 18.61 9.19
C GLU A 315 -27.96 17.12 9.53
N ALA A 316 -27.06 16.29 9.02
CA ALA A 316 -26.83 14.94 9.51
C ALA A 316 -25.41 14.89 10.07
N GLN A 317 -25.32 14.53 11.34
CA GLN A 317 -24.07 14.29 12.05
C GLN A 317 -23.19 13.28 11.29
N GLY A 318 -21.88 13.50 11.38
CA GLY A 318 -20.85 12.69 10.71
C GLY A 318 -21.08 11.20 10.87
N SER A 319 -21.35 10.54 9.75
CA SER A 319 -21.22 9.10 9.60
C SER A 319 -20.15 8.83 8.55
N ALA A 320 -19.32 7.83 8.82
CA ALA A 320 -18.05 7.54 8.15
C ALA A 320 -18.17 6.96 6.72
N ASP A 321 -19.34 7.08 6.08
CA ASP A 321 -19.61 6.56 4.74
C ASP A 321 -20.17 7.68 3.86
N THR A 322 -19.29 8.61 3.46
CA THR A 322 -19.58 9.44 2.28
C THR A 322 -19.52 8.53 1.06
N PRO A 323 -20.55 8.50 0.19
CA PRO A 323 -20.56 7.58 -0.95
C PRO A 323 -19.35 7.83 -1.86
N VAL A 324 -18.67 6.75 -2.25
CA VAL A 324 -17.43 6.75 -3.07
C VAL A 324 -17.54 7.63 -4.34
N ILE A 325 -18.75 7.80 -4.88
CA ILE A 325 -19.03 8.61 -6.07
C ILE A 325 -18.81 10.11 -5.82
N GLU A 326 -19.21 10.63 -4.66
CA GLU A 326 -19.00 12.06 -4.29
C GLU A 326 -17.52 12.37 -4.03
N GLU A 327 -16.75 11.35 -3.64
CA GLU A 327 -15.32 11.46 -3.39
C GLU A 327 -14.52 11.52 -4.70
N VAL A 328 -14.86 10.71 -5.72
CA VAL A 328 -14.15 10.70 -7.01
C VAL A 328 -14.26 12.06 -7.73
N GLU A 329 -15.45 12.67 -7.76
CA GLU A 329 -15.61 14.02 -8.32
C GLU A 329 -14.75 15.07 -7.59
N SER A 330 -14.61 14.91 -6.26
CA SER A 330 -13.82 15.82 -5.44
C SER A 330 -12.33 15.70 -5.76
N PHE A 331 -11.79 14.48 -5.92
CA PHE A 331 -10.42 14.27 -6.37
C PHE A 331 -10.20 14.72 -7.82
N GLN A 332 -11.20 14.57 -8.68
CA GLN A 332 -11.13 15.09 -10.04
C GLN A 332 -10.97 16.62 -10.06
N ARG A 333 -11.79 17.34 -9.28
CA ARG A 333 -11.65 18.80 -9.10
C ARG A 333 -10.35 19.21 -8.43
N TYR A 334 -9.80 18.34 -7.58
CA TYR A 334 -8.50 18.53 -6.96
C TYR A 334 -7.35 18.41 -7.97
N GLY A 335 -7.54 17.67 -9.07
CA GLY A 335 -6.56 17.55 -10.17
C GLY A 335 -6.12 16.12 -10.48
N PHE A 336 -6.86 15.11 -10.01
CA PHE A 336 -6.60 13.70 -10.32
C PHE A 336 -7.44 13.17 -11.48
N MET A 337 -6.89 12.21 -12.21
CA MET A 337 -7.64 11.42 -13.19
C MET A 337 -8.66 10.52 -12.48
N PRO A 338 -9.95 10.54 -12.88
CA PRO A 338 -10.96 9.64 -12.33
C PRO A 338 -10.57 8.17 -12.44
N GLU A 339 -9.89 7.78 -13.52
CA GLU A 339 -9.40 6.42 -13.76
C GLU A 339 -8.39 5.99 -12.69
N LEU A 340 -7.51 6.92 -12.28
CA LEU A 340 -6.52 6.65 -11.25
C LEU A 340 -7.18 6.50 -9.88
N MET A 341 -8.09 7.41 -9.56
CA MET A 341 -8.84 7.35 -8.30
C MET A 341 -9.72 6.12 -8.21
N GLY A 342 -10.29 5.66 -9.32
CA GLY A 342 -11.04 4.41 -9.42
C GLY A 342 -10.22 3.16 -9.08
N ARG A 343 -8.88 3.22 -9.11
CA ARG A 343 -8.00 2.11 -8.68
C ARG A 343 -7.84 2.01 -7.16
N PHE A 344 -8.29 3.00 -6.39
CA PHE A 344 -8.27 2.98 -4.92
C PHE A 344 -9.63 2.60 -4.38
N GLY A 345 -9.83 1.31 -4.10
CA GLY A 345 -11.11 0.77 -3.62
C GLY A 345 -11.44 1.06 -2.16
N ARG A 346 -10.56 1.74 -1.42
CA ARG A 346 -10.81 2.17 -0.03
C ARG A 346 -10.12 3.49 0.25
N ILE A 347 -10.86 4.43 0.81
CA ILE A 347 -10.33 5.67 1.35
C ILE A 347 -10.44 5.62 2.88
N VAL A 348 -9.35 5.96 3.57
CA VAL A 348 -9.27 5.99 5.03
C VAL A 348 -8.86 7.38 5.47
N ARG A 349 -9.68 8.00 6.32
CA ARG A 349 -9.49 9.38 6.77
C ARG A 349 -8.84 9.44 8.15
N PHE A 350 -7.76 10.20 8.24
CA PHE A 350 -7.06 10.52 9.47
C PHE A 350 -7.49 11.88 9.98
N GLN A 351 -7.66 11.99 11.29
CA GLN A 351 -8.00 13.23 11.95
C GLN A 351 -6.74 13.99 12.40
N PRO A 352 -6.81 15.31 12.63
CA PRO A 352 -5.78 16.02 13.39
C PRO A 352 -5.59 15.37 14.77
N LEU A 353 -4.35 15.34 15.26
CA LEU A 353 -4.06 14.79 16.59
C LEU A 353 -4.51 15.77 17.68
N ASP A 354 -5.27 15.27 18.65
CA ASP A 354 -5.67 16.05 19.82
C ASP A 354 -4.52 16.20 20.84
N ALA A 355 -4.72 17.08 21.83
CA ALA A 355 -3.68 17.41 22.80
C ALA A 355 -3.30 16.20 23.66
N ALA A 356 -4.28 15.35 24.00
CA ALA A 356 -4.06 14.14 24.78
C ALA A 356 -3.17 13.14 24.03
N THR A 357 -3.46 12.89 22.75
CA THR A 357 -2.69 12.01 21.89
C THR A 357 -1.29 12.56 21.65
N LEU A 358 -1.16 13.87 21.40
CA LEU A 358 0.13 14.54 21.27
C LEU A 358 0.98 14.40 22.54
N ARG A 359 0.37 14.51 23.73
CA ARG A 359 1.05 14.28 25.01
C ARG A 359 1.55 12.85 25.13
N LEU A 360 0.72 11.86 24.82
CA LEU A 360 1.12 10.46 24.83
C LEU A 360 2.29 10.20 23.86
N ILE A 361 2.24 10.74 22.65
CA ILE A 361 3.34 10.60 21.68
C ILE A 361 4.63 11.23 22.21
N LEU A 362 4.54 12.45 22.76
CA LEU A 362 5.70 13.15 23.31
C LEU A 362 6.31 12.39 24.48
N CYS A 363 5.51 12.00 25.46
CA CYS A 363 5.98 11.41 26.71
C CYS A 363 6.37 9.93 26.57
N ASP A 364 5.62 9.13 25.81
CA ASP A 364 5.84 7.68 25.73
C ASP A 364 6.86 7.32 24.66
N ASN A 365 6.95 8.08 23.57
CA ASN A 365 7.74 7.68 22.40
C ASN A 365 8.95 8.58 22.14
N ILE A 366 8.78 9.91 22.23
CA ILE A 366 9.83 10.86 21.84
C ILE A 366 10.78 11.13 23.01
N LEU A 367 10.26 11.55 24.15
CA LEU A 367 11.03 11.97 25.31
C LEU A 367 11.99 10.89 25.85
N PRO A 368 11.61 9.59 25.91
CA PRO A 368 12.52 8.56 26.41
C PRO A 368 13.83 8.43 25.62
N GLN A 369 13.80 8.77 24.32
CA GLN A 369 15.00 8.74 23.47
C GLN A 369 16.01 9.80 23.92
N PHE A 370 15.55 11.03 24.17
CA PHE A 370 16.37 12.13 24.65
C PHE A 370 16.78 11.98 26.12
N VAL A 371 15.90 11.43 26.96
CA VAL A 371 16.26 11.10 28.35
C VAL A 371 17.41 10.10 28.37
N ARG A 372 17.38 9.09 27.48
CA ARG A 372 18.46 8.12 27.34
C ARG A 372 19.74 8.76 26.80
N GLU A 373 19.66 9.63 25.80
CA GLU A 373 20.81 10.38 25.28
C GLU A 373 21.54 11.16 26.38
N PHE A 374 20.81 12.00 27.14
CA PHE A 374 21.39 12.74 28.26
C PHE A 374 21.94 11.81 29.35
N ALA A 375 21.27 10.68 29.61
CA ALA A 375 21.74 9.70 30.58
C ALA A 375 23.08 9.04 30.18
N LEU A 376 23.32 8.83 28.89
CA LEU A 376 24.60 8.33 28.37
C LEU A 376 25.73 9.35 28.57
N GLU A 377 25.41 10.64 28.57
CA GLU A 377 26.32 11.74 28.94
C GLU A 377 26.45 11.92 30.47
N GLY A 378 25.83 11.05 31.27
CA GLY A 378 25.84 11.14 32.74
C GLY A 378 24.97 12.27 33.30
N LEU A 379 24.05 12.81 32.51
CA LEU A 379 23.11 13.87 32.88
C LEU A 379 21.70 13.30 33.09
N ARG A 380 20.96 13.86 34.05
CA ARG A 380 19.52 13.58 34.18
C ARG A 380 18.73 14.66 33.45
N LEU A 381 17.94 14.31 32.44
CA LEU A 381 17.03 15.24 31.79
C LEU A 381 15.66 15.24 32.48
N THR A 382 15.18 16.42 32.86
CA THR A 382 13.84 16.65 33.40
C THR A 382 13.17 17.75 32.57
N ILE A 383 11.92 17.56 32.17
CA ILE A 383 11.11 18.57 31.47
C ILE A 383 9.92 18.92 32.34
N SER A 384 9.66 20.21 32.55
CA SER A 384 8.50 20.64 33.35
C SER A 384 7.18 20.38 32.61
N GLU A 385 6.08 20.21 33.37
CA GLU A 385 4.74 20.05 32.75
C GLU A 385 4.36 21.27 31.90
N ARG A 386 4.74 22.48 32.32
CA ARG A 386 4.48 23.72 31.56
C ARG A 386 5.21 23.72 30.22
N ALA A 387 6.43 23.19 30.17
CA ALA A 387 7.17 23.03 28.93
C ALA A 387 6.51 22.00 28.00
N ILE A 388 6.03 20.88 28.54
CA ILE A 388 5.28 19.85 27.81
C ILE A 388 4.00 20.43 27.20
N GLU A 389 3.18 21.12 28.00
CA GLU A 389 1.96 21.80 27.56
C GLU A 389 2.26 22.81 26.44
N HIS A 390 3.30 23.62 26.60
CA HIS A 390 3.71 24.60 25.58
C HIS A 390 4.10 23.95 24.25
N LEU A 391 4.85 22.84 24.28
CA LEU A 391 5.23 22.08 23.08
C LEU A 391 4.01 21.55 22.33
N ILE A 392 3.02 21.03 23.07
CA ILE A 392 1.76 20.50 22.52
C ILE A 392 0.94 21.63 21.89
N GLU A 393 0.69 22.72 22.62
CA GLU A 393 -0.06 23.87 22.11
C GLU A 393 0.57 24.44 20.83
N ARG A 394 1.90 24.56 20.82
CA ARG A 394 2.64 25.08 19.68
C ARG A 394 2.51 24.18 18.45
N SER A 395 2.51 22.86 18.65
CA SER A 395 2.29 21.90 17.57
C SER A 395 0.87 21.98 17.00
N GLN A 396 -0.14 22.08 17.87
CA GLN A 396 -1.53 22.23 17.45
C GLN A 396 -1.76 23.53 16.68
N LYS A 397 -1.29 24.67 17.20
CA LYS A 397 -1.42 25.99 16.54
C LYS A 397 -0.80 26.02 15.14
N ARG A 398 0.25 25.24 14.90
CA ARG A 398 0.95 25.16 13.61
C ARG A 398 0.42 24.08 12.68
N GLY A 399 -0.46 23.19 13.15
CA GLY A 399 -0.99 22.08 12.34
C GLY A 399 0.08 21.08 11.88
N THR A 400 1.19 20.96 12.60
CA THR A 400 2.34 20.11 12.21
C THR A 400 2.31 18.71 12.83
N GLY A 401 1.41 18.47 13.78
CA GLY A 401 1.19 17.16 14.41
C GLY A 401 2.41 16.62 15.15
N ALA A 402 2.60 15.29 15.13
CA ALA A 402 3.71 14.64 15.84
C ALA A 402 5.09 15.05 15.30
N ARG A 403 5.21 15.33 13.98
CA ARG A 403 6.46 15.84 13.37
C ARG A 403 6.89 17.17 14.00
N GLY A 404 5.91 18.05 14.26
CA GLY A 404 6.15 19.33 14.93
C GLY A 404 6.62 19.21 16.38
N LEU A 405 6.11 18.23 17.12
CA LEU A 405 6.54 17.96 18.51
C LEU A 405 8.02 17.63 18.56
N HIS A 406 8.47 16.68 17.73
CA HIS A 406 9.86 16.26 17.67
C HIS A 406 10.79 17.44 17.35
N ALA A 407 10.48 18.20 16.30
CA ALA A 407 11.29 19.35 15.90
C ALA A 407 11.37 20.43 16.99
N ASN A 408 10.25 20.74 17.67
CA ASN A 408 10.24 21.72 18.74
C ASN A 408 11.00 21.23 19.99
N LEU A 409 10.93 19.94 20.32
CA LEU A 409 11.67 19.37 21.46
C LEU A 409 13.18 19.39 21.17
N VAL A 410 13.60 18.95 19.98
CA VAL A 410 15.02 18.97 19.57
C VAL A 410 15.59 20.38 19.72
N ALA A 411 14.91 21.38 19.16
CA ALA A 411 15.35 22.78 19.27
C ALA A 411 15.45 23.27 20.72
N ALA A 412 14.60 22.77 21.63
CA ALA A 412 14.65 23.12 23.05
C ALA A 412 15.81 22.44 23.79
N LEU A 413 16.24 21.26 23.34
CA LEU A 413 17.33 20.48 23.95
C LEU A 413 18.70 20.81 23.37
N GLU A 414 18.76 21.33 22.14
CA GLU A 414 19.99 21.61 21.39
C GLU A 414 20.97 22.48 22.17
N GLN A 415 20.49 23.58 22.76
CA GLN A 415 21.33 24.47 23.55
C GLN A 415 21.92 23.77 24.78
N ALA A 416 21.10 22.97 25.48
CA ALA A 416 21.52 22.24 26.67
C ALA A 416 22.57 21.18 26.33
N ALA A 417 22.36 20.45 25.23
CA ALA A 417 23.30 19.46 24.72
C ALA A 417 24.64 20.12 24.35
N PHE A 418 24.60 21.21 23.58
CA PHE A 418 25.80 21.96 23.18
C PHE A 418 26.61 22.51 24.37
N GLU A 419 25.92 22.96 25.42
CA GLU A 419 26.57 23.51 26.59
C GLU A 419 27.21 22.43 27.48
N HIS A 420 26.59 21.26 27.61
CA HIS A 420 26.91 20.31 28.69
C HIS A 420 27.51 18.97 28.24
N PHE A 421 27.22 18.48 27.04
CA PHE A 421 27.72 17.18 26.57
C PHE A 421 29.26 17.16 26.57
N GLY A 422 29.85 16.09 27.09
CA GLY A 422 31.29 15.95 27.30
C GLY A 422 31.95 16.95 28.26
N ARG A 423 31.23 17.93 28.83
CA ARG A 423 31.79 18.95 29.75
C ARG A 423 31.39 18.73 31.20
N VAL A 424 30.15 18.31 31.43
CA VAL A 424 29.58 18.13 32.77
C VAL A 424 29.03 16.71 32.88
N SER A 425 29.21 16.08 34.04
CA SER A 425 28.55 14.82 34.37
C SER A 425 27.96 14.91 35.78
N HIS A 426 27.05 14.00 36.12
CA HIS A 426 26.42 13.90 37.43
C HIS A 426 25.59 15.14 37.81
N ALA A 427 24.96 15.77 36.81
CA ALA A 427 24.08 16.92 36.99
C ALA A 427 22.66 16.63 36.45
N GLU A 428 21.72 17.51 36.77
CA GLU A 428 20.38 17.49 36.21
C GLU A 428 20.22 18.69 35.26
N VAL A 429 19.68 18.44 34.06
CA VAL A 429 19.26 19.46 33.11
C VAL A 429 17.75 19.57 33.20
N LEU A 430 17.26 20.72 33.67
CA LEU A 430 15.84 21.04 33.68
C LEU A 430 15.51 21.91 32.47
N VAL A 431 14.56 21.45 31.64
CA VAL A 431 13.92 22.27 30.62
C VAL A 431 12.59 22.79 31.15
N ASP A 432 12.43 24.11 31.16
CA ASP A 432 11.22 24.78 31.65
C ASP A 432 10.78 25.92 30.72
N LEU A 433 9.53 26.35 30.88
CA LEU A 433 8.95 27.47 30.15
C LEU A 433 9.17 28.78 30.92
N THR A 434 9.96 29.68 30.34
CA THR A 434 10.18 31.05 30.82
C THR A 434 9.44 32.06 29.92
N PRO A 435 9.36 33.36 30.30
CA PRO A 435 8.78 34.40 29.45
C PRO A 435 9.43 34.52 28.07
N ASP A 436 10.71 34.16 27.96
CA ASP A 436 11.48 34.21 26.72
C ASP A 436 11.38 32.90 25.89
N GLY A 437 10.62 31.92 26.37
CA GLY A 437 10.39 30.63 25.71
C GLY A 437 10.92 29.44 26.52
N LEU A 438 11.15 28.32 25.84
CA LEU A 438 11.76 27.14 26.47
C LEU A 438 13.23 27.41 26.74
N GLN A 439 13.65 27.22 27.99
CA GLN A 439 15.05 27.35 28.39
C GLN A 439 15.49 26.14 29.21
N SER A 440 16.78 25.85 29.13
CA SER A 440 17.42 24.80 29.92
C SER A 440 18.26 25.40 31.04
N ALA A 441 18.29 24.72 32.19
CA ALA A 441 19.09 25.11 33.33
C ALA A 441 19.76 23.89 33.96
N LEU A 442 21.06 24.02 34.26
CA LEU A 442 21.80 22.99 34.97
C LEU A 442 21.58 23.11 36.49
N ARG A 443 21.19 22.01 37.11
CA ARG A 443 21.08 21.85 38.57
C ARG A 443 22.13 20.86 39.05
N LYS A 444 22.86 21.23 40.10
CA LYS A 444 23.74 20.28 40.79
C LYS A 444 22.87 19.21 41.43
N ARG A 445 23.22 17.94 41.18
CA ARG A 445 22.53 16.80 41.76
C ARG A 445 22.84 16.78 43.27
N ALA A 446 21.79 16.80 44.08
CA ALA A 446 21.89 16.74 45.54
C ALA A 446 22.40 15.37 46.02
#